data_AF-A0A3D5FKD4-F1
#
_entry.id   AF-A0A3D5FKD4-F1
#
_cell.length_a   1.000
_cell.length_b   1.000
_cell.length_c   1.000
_cell.angle_alpha   90.00
_cell.angle_beta   90.00
_cell.angle_gamma   90.00
#
_symmetry.space_group_name_H-M   'P 1'
#
loop_
_entity.id
_entity.type
_entity.pdbx_description
1 polymer ?
#
loop_
_entity_poly.entity_id
_entity_poly.type
_entity_poly.pdbx_seq_one_letter_code
_entity_poly.pdbx_strand_id
1 'polypeptide(L)'
;MVATREWSRLMVADRLGLYVHIPFCPQRCPYCAFAVVTGRMDMTEGYVQAVCDELVWSASSPSWGNRGPFDTVFFGGGTPSRLAPKLIARILETANRIHGIRQGAEVTLEANPTTADAQRFGEFRDAGVNRLSIGMQSLVDETLLLLGRTHSAADAIHAYSLARQIGFRSVNCDLIFSVPAEPAAALATTIEQLLVLEPDHISAYALSVEKDTPFHRRRLQGDLPEVDEDDDATQFAQVRQHLTRAGFEQYEISNFSRPGHRCAHNWDCWTGGEYLGIGLSSHSFVEGERWWNLSDLDRYCQALQDGVSTRSGSEAIGPQKKREERIWLGLRTCEGVELEAGELAAMQSSTQMGILLNSGRLTLERQRLRLVGENFAIADAVAATLIETLERDVAVAGCP
;
A
#
# COMPACT_ATOMS: atom_id res chain seq x y z
N MET A 1 10.93 21.83 16.01
CA MET A 1 9.53 21.98 15.55
C MET A 1 9.45 21.38 14.16
N VAL A 2 9.15 20.08 14.07
CA VAL A 2 8.81 19.47 12.79
C VAL A 2 7.43 20.03 12.44
N ALA A 3 7.33 20.77 11.34
CA ALA A 3 6.04 21.17 10.82
C ALA A 3 5.22 19.90 10.64
N THR A 4 4.15 19.76 11.42
CA THR A 4 3.13 18.74 11.19
C THR A 4 2.64 18.98 9.77
N ARG A 5 3.07 18.14 8.82
CA ARG A 5 2.50 18.14 7.47
C ARG A 5 1.00 17.95 7.69
N GLU A 6 0.19 18.95 7.34
CA GLU A 6 -1.26 18.80 7.36
C GLU A 6 -1.61 17.78 6.28
N TRP A 7 -2.11 16.61 6.70
CA TRP A 7 -2.39 15.46 5.83
C TRP A 7 -3.77 15.55 5.17
N SER A 8 -4.22 16.75 4.83
CA SER A 8 -5.56 16.94 4.26
C SER A 8 -5.61 16.51 2.80
N ARG A 9 -6.74 15.91 2.38
CA ARG A 9 -7.04 15.58 0.97
C ARG A 9 -6.74 16.72 -0.02
N LEU A 10 -7.00 17.97 0.37
CA LEU A 10 -6.75 19.15 -0.47
C LEU A 10 -5.26 19.38 -0.76
N MET A 11 -4.36 19.00 0.14
CA MET A 11 -2.90 19.07 -0.10
C MET A 11 -2.36 17.88 -0.90
N VAL A 12 -3.16 16.81 -1.06
CA VAL A 12 -2.78 15.59 -1.78
C VAL A 12 -3.16 15.66 -3.26
N ALA A 13 -4.24 16.38 -3.60
CA ALA A 13 -4.69 16.54 -4.99
C ALA A 13 -3.62 17.11 -5.93
N ASP A 14 -2.62 17.83 -5.39
CA ASP A 14 -1.51 18.41 -6.16
C ASP A 14 -0.20 17.59 -6.10
N ARG A 15 -0.17 16.47 -5.38
CA ARG A 15 1.02 15.60 -5.27
C ARG A 15 1.06 14.57 -6.38
N LEU A 16 2.26 14.35 -6.90
CA LEU A 16 2.52 13.31 -7.90
C LEU A 16 3.40 12.20 -7.33
N GLY A 17 2.91 10.96 -7.44
CA GLY A 17 3.67 9.77 -7.06
C GLY A 17 4.37 9.09 -8.23
N LEU A 18 5.51 8.47 -7.96
CA LEU A 18 6.13 7.48 -8.83
C LEU A 18 6.16 6.13 -8.11
N TYR A 19 5.50 5.12 -8.68
CA TYR A 19 5.62 3.74 -8.26
C TYR A 19 6.55 3.00 -9.22
N VAL A 20 7.56 2.31 -8.70
CA VAL A 20 8.46 1.46 -9.49
C VAL A 20 8.33 0.03 -9.01
N HIS A 21 7.78 -0.82 -9.86
CA HIS A 21 7.65 -2.24 -9.56
C HIS A 21 8.98 -2.96 -9.78
N ILE A 22 9.51 -3.63 -8.75
CA ILE A 22 10.69 -4.49 -8.85
C ILE A 22 10.26 -5.94 -8.61
N PRO A 23 10.15 -6.80 -9.64
CA PRO A 23 9.44 -8.07 -9.53
C PRO A 23 10.28 -9.19 -8.91
N PHE A 24 11.57 -8.99 -8.69
CA PHE A 24 12.48 -10.07 -8.32
C PHE A 24 12.33 -10.48 -6.85
N CYS A 25 12.06 -11.75 -6.63
CA CYS A 25 12.03 -12.38 -5.30
C CYS A 25 13.00 -13.57 -5.23
N PRO A 26 13.60 -13.84 -4.06
CA PRO A 26 14.37 -15.06 -3.86
C PRO A 26 13.47 -16.30 -3.97
N GLN A 27 12.27 -16.21 -3.39
CA GLN A 27 11.23 -17.23 -3.49
C GLN A 27 9.85 -16.58 -3.40
N ARG A 28 8.82 -17.26 -3.90
CA ARG A 28 7.43 -16.83 -3.78
C ARG A 28 6.88 -17.28 -2.44
N CYS A 29 6.45 -16.34 -1.60
CA CYS A 29 5.76 -16.67 -0.35
C CYS A 29 4.42 -17.37 -0.67
N PRO A 30 3.99 -18.39 0.10
CA PRO A 30 2.81 -19.19 -0.22
C PRO A 30 1.48 -18.44 -0.32
N TYR A 31 1.37 -17.27 0.32
CA TYR A 31 0.20 -16.37 0.28
C TYR A 31 0.31 -15.27 -0.79
N CYS A 32 1.48 -15.07 -1.39
CA CYS A 32 1.75 -13.90 -2.22
C CYS A 32 1.07 -13.99 -3.60
N ALA A 33 0.18 -13.03 -3.86
CA ALA A 33 -0.51 -12.84 -5.13
C ALA A 33 0.15 -11.81 -6.04
N PHE A 34 1.23 -11.15 -5.61
CA PHE A 34 1.90 -10.12 -6.41
C PHE A 34 2.60 -10.69 -7.66
N ALA A 35 2.82 -9.80 -8.62
CA ALA A 35 3.53 -10.07 -9.86
C ALA A 35 5.05 -10.23 -9.62
N VAL A 36 5.44 -11.37 -9.05
CA VAL A 36 6.83 -11.66 -8.71
C VAL A 36 7.45 -12.69 -9.64
N VAL A 37 8.75 -12.54 -9.86
CA VAL A 37 9.61 -13.44 -10.64
C VAL A 37 10.69 -14.00 -9.73
N THR A 38 10.84 -15.32 -9.74
CA THR A 38 11.86 -16.06 -8.99
C THR A 38 12.88 -16.69 -9.94
N GLY A 39 14.13 -16.84 -9.51
CA GLY A 39 15.16 -17.53 -10.29
C GLY A 39 15.66 -16.80 -11.54
N ARG A 40 15.35 -15.51 -11.70
CA ARG A 40 15.79 -14.66 -12.83
C ARG A 40 16.61 -13.45 -12.39
N MET A 41 17.41 -13.60 -11.32
CA MET A 41 18.22 -12.49 -10.77
C MET A 41 19.28 -11.98 -11.78
N ASP A 42 19.67 -12.81 -12.74
CA ASP A 42 20.54 -12.48 -13.87
C ASP A 42 19.96 -11.37 -14.76
N MET A 43 18.64 -11.19 -14.79
CA MET A 43 17.98 -10.17 -15.61
C MET A 43 17.90 -8.79 -14.95
N THR A 44 18.30 -8.63 -13.69
CA THR A 44 18.09 -7.40 -12.92
C THR A 44 18.62 -6.15 -13.61
N GLU A 45 19.83 -6.20 -14.19
CA GLU A 45 20.45 -5.08 -14.93
C GLU A 45 19.65 -4.73 -16.20
N GLY A 46 19.26 -5.75 -16.99
CA GLY A 46 18.47 -5.56 -18.22
C GLY A 46 17.07 -5.04 -17.94
N TYR A 47 16.45 -5.49 -16.84
CA TYR A 47 15.17 -4.98 -16.39
C TYR A 47 15.26 -3.52 -15.92
N VAL A 48 16.30 -3.17 -15.18
CA VAL A 48 16.51 -1.78 -14.73
C VAL A 48 16.77 -0.85 -15.92
N GLN A 49 17.48 -1.32 -16.95
CA GLN A 49 17.58 -0.61 -18.22
C GLN A 49 16.20 -0.38 -18.83
N ALA A 50 15.37 -1.42 -18.93
CA ALA A 50 14.00 -1.32 -19.44
C ALA A 50 13.17 -0.30 -18.63
N VAL A 51 13.19 -0.36 -17.30
CA VAL A 51 12.55 0.63 -16.41
C VAL A 51 13.03 2.06 -16.69
N CYS A 52 14.33 2.26 -16.91
CA CYS A 52 14.86 3.58 -17.26
C CYS A 52 14.38 4.05 -18.64
N ASP A 53 14.31 3.15 -19.61
CA ASP A 53 13.81 3.45 -20.96
C ASP A 53 12.31 3.81 -20.93
N GLU A 54 11.53 3.13 -20.09
CA GLU A 54 10.11 3.47 -19.87
C GLU A 54 9.94 4.86 -19.26
N LEU A 55 10.78 5.23 -18.28
CA LEU A 55 10.80 6.59 -17.71
C LEU A 55 11.15 7.64 -18.75
N VAL A 56 12.10 7.36 -19.65
CA VAL A 56 12.40 8.28 -20.76
C VAL A 56 11.19 8.41 -21.68
N TRP A 57 10.53 7.30 -21.96
CA TRP A 57 9.38 7.31 -22.85
C TRP A 57 8.15 7.98 -22.25
N SER A 58 7.92 7.89 -20.94
CA SER A 58 6.78 8.53 -20.27
C SER A 58 6.77 10.05 -20.44
N ALA A 59 7.93 10.69 -20.66
CA ALA A 59 8.03 12.11 -21.01
C ALA A 59 7.38 12.48 -22.35
N SER A 60 7.26 11.53 -23.27
CA SER A 60 6.61 11.72 -24.58
C SER A 60 5.20 11.15 -24.62
N SER A 61 4.73 10.52 -23.54
CA SER A 61 3.40 9.91 -23.48
C SER A 61 2.32 11.00 -23.37
N PRO A 62 1.24 10.98 -24.18
CA PRO A 62 0.14 11.92 -24.03
C PRO A 62 -0.52 11.91 -22.65
N SER A 63 -0.55 10.76 -21.97
CA SER A 63 -1.17 10.63 -20.64
C SER A 63 -0.32 11.26 -19.52
N TRP A 64 1.00 11.45 -19.70
CA TRP A 64 1.88 11.89 -18.60
C TRP A 64 2.87 13.01 -18.94
N GLY A 65 3.30 13.17 -20.20
CA GLY A 65 4.59 13.77 -20.61
C GLY A 65 5.00 15.14 -20.06
N ASN A 66 4.09 15.91 -19.48
CA ASN A 66 4.36 17.22 -18.87
C ASN A 66 4.11 17.26 -17.34
N ARG A 67 4.06 16.11 -16.67
CA ARG A 67 3.87 16.02 -15.21
C ARG A 67 5.18 15.81 -14.47
N GLY A 68 5.27 16.47 -13.31
CA GLY A 68 6.41 16.50 -12.42
C GLY A 68 6.52 17.86 -11.71
N PRO A 69 7.39 17.99 -10.69
CA PRO A 69 8.23 16.95 -10.10
C PRO A 69 7.44 15.95 -9.25
N PHE A 70 7.99 14.76 -9.05
CA PHE A 70 7.44 13.76 -8.12
C PHE A 70 7.62 14.19 -6.65
N ASP A 71 6.56 14.04 -5.85
CA ASP A 71 6.54 14.25 -4.40
C ASP A 71 6.85 12.97 -3.60
N THR A 72 6.58 11.82 -4.21
CA THR A 72 6.86 10.51 -3.64
C THR A 72 7.43 9.57 -4.70
N VAL A 73 8.37 8.72 -4.29
CA VAL A 73 8.87 7.59 -5.08
C VAL A 73 8.77 6.34 -4.21
N PHE A 74 8.12 5.29 -4.71
CA PHE A 74 7.91 4.05 -3.98
C PHE A 74 8.40 2.88 -4.81
N PHE A 75 9.46 2.23 -4.34
CA PHE A 75 9.94 0.97 -4.88
C PHE A 75 9.27 -0.17 -4.12
N GLY A 76 8.42 -0.93 -4.81
CA GLY A 76 7.71 -2.07 -4.24
C GLY A 76 7.64 -3.27 -5.18
N GLY A 77 6.81 -4.25 -4.82
CA GLY A 77 6.47 -5.38 -5.68
C GLY A 77 6.99 -6.71 -5.16
N GLY A 78 8.10 -7.18 -5.71
CA GLY A 78 8.82 -8.36 -5.25
C GLY A 78 9.69 -8.04 -4.05
N THR A 79 10.99 -7.86 -4.26
CA THR A 79 11.91 -7.45 -3.20
C THR A 79 12.92 -6.42 -3.73
N PRO A 80 12.55 -5.12 -3.78
CA PRO A 80 13.41 -4.05 -4.27
C PRO A 80 14.82 -4.03 -3.67
N SER A 81 14.94 -4.28 -2.36
CA SER A 81 16.24 -4.40 -1.67
C SER A 81 17.17 -5.49 -2.23
N ARG A 82 16.70 -6.42 -3.08
CA ARG A 82 17.56 -7.40 -3.76
C ARG A 82 18.37 -6.81 -4.91
N LEU A 83 17.95 -5.67 -5.46
CA LEU A 83 18.76 -4.97 -6.45
C LEU A 83 20.06 -4.46 -5.83
N ALA A 84 21.10 -4.33 -6.65
CA ALA A 84 22.29 -3.61 -6.21
C ALA A 84 21.92 -2.12 -5.99
N PRO A 85 22.40 -1.45 -4.93
CA PRO A 85 22.05 -0.05 -4.65
C PRO A 85 22.28 0.91 -5.82
N LYS A 86 23.34 0.69 -6.60
CA LYS A 86 23.62 1.44 -7.85
C LYS A 86 22.48 1.42 -8.87
N LEU A 87 21.64 0.37 -8.88
CA LEU A 87 20.51 0.24 -9.80
C LEU A 87 19.32 1.07 -9.34
N ILE A 88 19.08 1.13 -8.02
CA ILE A 88 18.09 2.05 -7.45
C ILE A 88 18.52 3.50 -7.70
N ALA A 89 19.80 3.83 -7.47
CA ALA A 89 20.37 5.14 -7.76
C ALA A 89 20.14 5.54 -9.22
N ARG A 90 20.44 4.65 -10.16
CA ARG A 90 20.24 4.87 -11.60
C ARG A 90 18.78 5.16 -11.97
N ILE A 91 17.82 4.46 -11.36
CA ILE A 91 16.38 4.73 -11.59
C ILE A 91 16.01 6.12 -11.06
N LEU A 92 16.43 6.45 -9.84
CA LEU A 92 16.18 7.76 -9.22
C LEU A 92 16.80 8.90 -10.03
N GLU A 93 18.05 8.75 -10.48
CA GLU A 93 18.74 9.70 -11.36
C GLU A 93 17.98 9.91 -12.68
N THR A 94 17.50 8.81 -13.28
CA THR A 94 16.71 8.86 -14.51
C THR A 94 15.38 9.57 -14.29
N ALA A 95 14.63 9.20 -13.26
CA ALA A 95 13.36 9.83 -12.92
C ALA A 95 13.53 11.33 -12.62
N ASN A 96 14.55 11.70 -11.84
CA ASN A 96 14.84 13.09 -11.53
C ASN A 96 15.24 13.90 -12.78
N ARG A 97 16.03 13.30 -13.69
CA ARG A 97 16.42 13.97 -14.93
C ARG A 97 15.23 14.20 -15.87
N ILE A 98 14.29 13.25 -15.93
CA ILE A 98 13.18 13.29 -16.88
C ILE A 98 11.98 14.10 -16.37
N HIS A 99 11.53 13.81 -15.16
CA HIS A 99 10.32 14.40 -14.58
C HIS A 99 10.61 15.33 -13.40
N GLY A 100 11.80 15.23 -12.81
CA GLY A 100 12.14 15.91 -11.55
C GLY A 100 11.63 15.15 -10.33
N ILE A 101 12.39 15.20 -9.24
CA ILE A 101 11.97 14.75 -7.91
C ILE A 101 12.08 15.95 -6.97
N ARG A 102 11.01 16.27 -6.26
CA ARG A 102 10.96 17.44 -5.38
C ARG A 102 11.98 17.28 -4.25
N GLN A 103 12.63 18.37 -3.87
CA GLN A 103 13.47 18.38 -2.68
C GLN A 103 12.65 17.98 -1.45
N GLY A 104 13.10 16.95 -0.72
CA GLY A 104 12.36 16.42 0.43
C GLY A 104 11.19 15.52 0.06
N ALA A 105 11.13 15.02 -1.18
CA ALA A 105 10.24 13.93 -1.57
C ALA A 105 10.46 12.69 -0.70
N GLU A 106 9.39 11.96 -0.43
CA GLU A 106 9.48 10.66 0.24
C GLU A 106 9.98 9.62 -0.76
N VAL A 107 11.08 8.93 -0.45
CA VAL A 107 11.62 7.84 -1.27
C VAL A 107 11.63 6.57 -0.44
N THR A 108 10.64 5.70 -0.69
CA THR A 108 10.42 4.45 0.03
C THR A 108 11.00 3.26 -0.72
N LEU A 109 11.68 2.37 -0.01
CA LEU A 109 12.14 1.07 -0.53
C LEU A 109 11.59 -0.06 0.34
N GLU A 110 10.87 -1.00 -0.27
CA GLU A 110 10.52 -2.27 0.37
C GLU A 110 11.74 -3.19 0.50
N ALA A 111 11.89 -3.77 1.70
CA ALA A 111 13.02 -4.61 2.06
C ALA A 111 12.59 -5.90 2.75
N ASN A 112 13.27 -6.99 2.39
CA ASN A 112 13.20 -8.24 3.15
C ASN A 112 14.26 -8.17 4.26
N PRO A 113 13.96 -8.54 5.51
CA PRO A 113 14.91 -8.30 6.60
C PRO A 113 15.99 -9.39 6.74
N THR A 114 16.55 -9.89 5.64
CA THR A 114 17.70 -10.79 5.77
C THR A 114 18.94 -9.99 6.16
N THR A 115 19.87 -10.60 6.91
CA THR A 115 21.14 -9.96 7.28
C THR A 115 21.90 -9.41 6.05
N ALA A 116 21.89 -10.12 4.93
CA ALA A 116 22.54 -9.70 3.69
C ALA A 116 21.87 -8.49 3.01
N ASP A 117 20.56 -8.34 3.17
CA ASP A 117 19.83 -7.16 2.67
C ASP A 117 20.11 -5.95 3.56
N ALA A 118 20.12 -6.15 4.88
CA ALA A 118 20.31 -5.08 5.86
C ALA A 118 21.70 -4.40 5.77
N GLN A 119 22.75 -5.15 5.45
CA GLN A 119 24.10 -4.60 5.27
C GLN A 119 24.19 -3.54 4.17
N ARG A 120 23.25 -3.54 3.21
CA ARG A 120 23.23 -2.62 2.06
C ARG A 120 22.37 -1.38 2.30
N PHE A 121 21.69 -1.28 3.45
CA PHE A 121 20.82 -0.14 3.78
C PHE A 121 21.55 1.21 3.75
N GLY A 122 22.84 1.25 4.10
CA GLY A 122 23.65 2.47 4.02
C GLY A 122 23.78 2.96 2.58
N GLU A 123 24.09 2.05 1.66
CA GLU A 123 24.23 2.36 0.23
C GLU A 123 22.89 2.75 -0.41
N PHE A 124 21.77 2.14 -0.01
CA PHE A 124 20.44 2.57 -0.46
C PHE A 124 20.09 3.98 0.01
N ARG A 125 20.48 4.33 1.25
CA ARG A 125 20.31 5.70 1.74
C ARG A 125 21.15 6.68 0.94
N ASP A 126 22.39 6.34 0.65
CA ASP A 126 23.30 7.16 -0.14
C ASP A 126 22.80 7.31 -1.59
N ALA A 127 22.09 6.30 -2.12
CA ALA A 127 21.37 6.37 -3.40
C ALA A 127 20.13 7.29 -3.39
N GLY A 128 19.69 7.78 -2.22
CA GLY A 128 18.57 8.71 -2.09
C GLY A 128 17.32 8.15 -1.41
N VAL A 129 17.32 6.87 -0.98
CA VAL A 129 16.22 6.29 -0.20
C VAL A 129 16.19 6.92 1.19
N ASN A 130 15.02 7.35 1.66
CA ASN A 130 14.88 8.00 2.96
C ASN A 130 13.81 7.38 3.87
N ARG A 131 13.05 6.40 3.36
CA ARG A 131 12.11 5.57 4.11
C ARG A 131 12.29 4.09 3.76
N LEU A 132 12.23 3.22 4.75
CA LEU A 132 12.24 1.76 4.54
C LEU A 132 10.89 1.16 4.94
N SER A 133 10.46 0.15 4.19
CA SER A 133 9.34 -0.72 4.55
C SER A 133 9.86 -2.14 4.72
N ILE A 134 9.95 -2.62 5.95
CA ILE A 134 10.58 -3.90 6.28
C ILE A 134 9.51 -4.97 6.43
N GLY A 135 9.55 -5.98 5.56
CA GLY A 135 8.63 -7.11 5.55
C GLY A 135 8.85 -8.11 6.69
N MET A 136 8.64 -7.70 7.94
CA MET A 136 8.84 -8.56 9.12
C MET A 136 7.82 -9.70 9.16
N GLN A 137 6.55 -9.37 8.94
CA GLN A 137 5.36 -10.22 8.97
C GLN A 137 5.03 -10.82 10.34
N SER A 138 6.01 -11.41 11.02
CA SER A 138 5.90 -11.92 12.38
C SER A 138 7.26 -11.85 13.09
N LEU A 139 7.25 -11.91 14.43
CA LEU A 139 8.45 -12.10 15.25
C LEU A 139 8.41 -13.44 16.00
N VAL A 140 7.68 -14.41 15.44
CA VAL A 140 7.62 -15.80 15.88
C VAL A 140 8.05 -16.70 14.73
N ASP A 141 9.13 -17.45 14.92
CA ASP A 141 9.79 -18.21 13.85
C ASP A 141 8.88 -19.28 13.25
N GLU A 142 8.02 -19.92 14.06
CA GLU A 142 7.02 -20.87 13.59
C GLU A 142 6.03 -20.23 12.61
N THR A 143 5.55 -19.02 12.91
CA THR A 143 4.67 -18.25 12.01
C THR A 143 5.41 -17.84 10.74
N LEU A 144 6.68 -17.41 10.85
CA LEU A 144 7.51 -17.08 9.69
C LEU A 144 7.72 -18.27 8.74
N LEU A 145 7.90 -19.48 9.29
CA LEU A 145 7.98 -20.72 8.52
C LEU A 145 6.67 -21.03 7.78
N LEU A 146 5.51 -20.87 8.44
CA LEU A 146 4.20 -21.03 7.81
C LEU A 146 4.03 -20.07 6.62
N LEU A 147 4.44 -18.82 6.81
CA LEU A 147 4.43 -17.76 5.80
C LEU A 147 5.51 -17.95 4.71
N GLY A 148 6.34 -18.98 4.80
CA GLY A 148 7.42 -19.26 3.85
C GLY A 148 8.47 -18.15 3.80
N ARG A 149 8.75 -17.51 4.93
CA ARG A 149 9.78 -16.46 5.04
C ARG A 149 11.17 -17.10 5.17
N THR A 150 12.19 -16.41 4.68
CA THR A 150 13.60 -16.88 4.68
C THR A 150 14.44 -16.26 5.79
N HIS A 151 13.82 -15.50 6.68
CA HIS A 151 14.45 -14.79 7.79
C HIS A 151 13.86 -15.26 9.10
N SER A 152 14.62 -15.14 10.18
CA SER A 152 14.16 -15.34 11.56
C SER A 152 13.67 -14.04 12.19
N ALA A 153 12.97 -14.11 13.31
CA ALA A 153 12.63 -12.96 14.15
C ALA A 153 13.89 -12.16 14.54
N ALA A 154 15.00 -12.86 14.82
CA ALA A 154 16.28 -12.23 15.14
C ALA A 154 16.85 -11.42 13.96
N ASP A 155 16.76 -11.94 12.73
CA ASP A 155 17.15 -11.21 11.52
C ASP A 155 16.29 -9.95 11.33
N ALA A 156 14.97 -10.06 11.55
CA ALA A 156 14.03 -8.94 11.49
C ALA A 156 14.38 -7.81 12.47
N ILE A 157 14.60 -8.16 13.73
CA ILE A 157 15.01 -7.22 14.78
C ILE A 157 16.36 -6.59 14.45
N HIS A 158 17.32 -7.39 13.97
CA HIS A 158 18.63 -6.90 13.56
C HIS A 158 18.54 -5.90 12.40
N ALA A 159 17.79 -6.23 11.35
CA ALA A 159 17.62 -5.38 10.18
C ALA A 159 17.02 -4.01 10.54
N TYR A 160 15.98 -4.00 11.38
CA TYR A 160 15.38 -2.77 11.89
C TYR A 160 16.38 -1.94 12.71
N SER A 161 17.08 -2.59 13.64
CA SER A 161 18.08 -1.93 14.49
C SER A 161 19.19 -1.29 13.63
N LEU A 162 19.65 -2.00 12.60
CA LEU A 162 20.66 -1.51 11.66
C LEU A 162 20.13 -0.32 10.84
N ALA A 163 18.89 -0.36 10.34
CA ALA A 163 18.27 0.76 9.65
C ALA A 163 18.25 2.04 10.51
N ARG A 164 17.91 1.91 11.80
CA ARG A 164 17.92 3.03 12.76
C ARG A 164 19.35 3.53 13.03
N GLN A 165 20.31 2.62 13.23
CA GLN A 165 21.71 2.97 13.45
C GLN A 165 22.34 3.70 12.26
N ILE A 166 22.02 3.25 11.04
CA ILE A 166 22.45 3.91 9.82
C ILE A 166 21.90 5.34 9.82
N GLY A 167 20.62 5.52 10.16
CA GLY A 167 20.01 6.84 10.34
C GLY A 167 18.77 7.06 9.46
N PHE A 168 18.06 5.99 9.10
CA PHE A 168 16.72 6.13 8.51
C PHE A 168 15.77 6.75 9.53
N ARG A 169 15.14 7.85 9.15
CA ARG A 169 14.23 8.61 10.02
C ARG A 169 12.80 8.07 10.03
N SER A 170 12.44 7.24 9.07
CA SER A 170 11.12 6.62 8.95
C SER A 170 11.30 5.17 8.52
N VAL A 171 11.00 4.24 9.42
CA VAL A 171 11.07 2.80 9.19
C VAL A 171 9.72 2.19 9.52
N ASN A 172 9.12 1.56 8.51
CA ASN A 172 7.91 0.76 8.65
C ASN A 172 8.27 -0.71 8.92
N CYS A 173 7.44 -1.36 9.74
CA CYS A 173 7.41 -2.81 9.91
C CYS A 173 6.08 -3.38 9.42
N ASP A 174 6.12 -4.25 8.43
CA ASP A 174 4.93 -4.99 8.00
C ASP A 174 4.63 -6.12 8.99
N LEU A 175 3.36 -6.24 9.36
CA LEU A 175 2.77 -7.25 10.23
C LEU A 175 1.67 -7.96 9.44
N ILE A 176 1.63 -9.28 9.49
CA ILE A 176 0.48 -10.06 9.02
C ILE A 176 -0.18 -10.70 10.23
N PHE A 177 -1.49 -10.54 10.35
CA PHE A 177 -2.32 -11.21 11.34
C PHE A 177 -3.35 -12.12 10.66
N SER A 178 -4.10 -12.89 11.45
CA SER A 178 -5.03 -13.92 10.95
C SER A 178 -4.31 -14.99 10.13
N VAL A 179 -3.11 -15.42 10.57
CA VAL A 179 -2.34 -16.42 9.84
C VAL A 179 -2.92 -17.82 10.13
N PRO A 180 -3.36 -18.58 9.12
CA PRO A 180 -3.93 -19.90 9.36
C PRO A 180 -2.93 -20.86 10.02
N ALA A 181 -3.43 -21.59 11.02
CA ALA A 181 -2.65 -22.55 11.82
C ALA A 181 -1.48 -21.95 12.62
N GLU A 182 -1.44 -20.64 12.83
CA GLU A 182 -0.41 -20.03 13.70
C GLU A 182 -0.66 -20.32 15.18
N PRO A 183 0.38 -20.29 16.04
CA PRO A 183 0.20 -20.41 17.47
C PRO A 183 -0.68 -19.29 18.04
N ALA A 184 -1.62 -19.62 18.93
CA ALA A 184 -2.60 -18.66 19.46
C ALA A 184 -1.98 -17.40 20.12
N ALA A 185 -0.76 -17.50 20.68
CA ALA A 185 -0.05 -16.38 21.29
C ALA A 185 0.85 -15.60 20.32
N ALA A 186 0.97 -16.03 19.05
CA ALA A 186 1.97 -15.51 18.13
C ALA A 186 1.73 -14.04 17.76
N LEU A 187 0.47 -13.66 17.53
CA LEU A 187 0.10 -12.28 17.25
C LEU A 187 0.44 -11.36 18.42
N ALA A 188 0.01 -11.72 19.63
CA ALA A 188 0.28 -10.94 20.85
C ALA A 188 1.80 -10.75 21.06
N THR A 189 2.54 -11.85 20.97
CA THR A 189 4.01 -11.86 21.09
C THR A 189 4.66 -10.97 20.05
N THR A 190 4.21 -11.04 18.80
CA THR A 190 4.74 -10.23 17.71
C THR A 190 4.49 -8.74 17.96
N ILE A 191 3.28 -8.35 18.35
CA ILE A 191 2.94 -6.95 18.63
C ILE A 191 3.79 -6.42 19.79
N GLU A 192 3.88 -7.16 20.90
CA GLU A 192 4.68 -6.77 22.06
C GLU A 192 6.14 -6.52 21.68
N GLN A 193 6.75 -7.44 20.93
CA GLN A 193 8.13 -7.29 20.47
C GLN A 193 8.30 -6.15 19.46
N LEU A 194 7.36 -5.96 18.53
CA LEU A 194 7.37 -4.82 17.61
C LEU A 194 7.33 -3.50 18.36
N LEU A 195 6.51 -3.38 19.40
CA LEU A 195 6.40 -2.16 20.20
C LEU A 195 7.70 -1.84 20.95
N VAL A 196 8.46 -2.85 21.38
CA VAL A 196 9.80 -2.67 21.98
C VAL A 196 10.80 -2.06 21.00
N LEU A 197 10.65 -2.33 19.69
CA LEU A 197 11.51 -1.73 18.66
C LEU A 197 11.20 -0.23 18.43
N GLU A 198 10.05 0.24 18.90
CA GLU A 198 9.56 1.61 18.70
C GLU A 198 9.52 2.06 17.22
N PRO A 199 8.89 1.29 16.30
CA PRO A 199 8.79 1.67 14.90
C PRO A 199 8.07 3.00 14.70
N ASP A 200 8.41 3.68 13.62
CA ASP A 200 7.75 4.93 13.26
C ASP A 200 6.37 4.66 12.62
N HIS A 201 6.25 3.50 11.99
CA HIS A 201 5.09 3.08 11.21
C HIS A 201 4.93 1.55 11.24
N ILE A 202 3.68 1.07 11.22
CA ILE A 202 3.34 -0.36 11.12
C ILE A 202 2.25 -0.52 10.06
N SER A 203 2.50 -1.39 9.10
CA SER A 203 1.51 -1.84 8.12
C SER A 203 0.98 -3.20 8.59
N ALA A 204 -0.27 -3.27 9.03
CA ALA A 204 -0.88 -4.49 9.54
C ALA A 204 -1.95 -5.01 8.56
N TYR A 205 -1.68 -6.18 7.98
CA TYR A 205 -2.54 -6.81 6.99
C TYR A 205 -3.17 -8.09 7.55
N ALA A 206 -4.49 -8.23 7.38
CA ALA A 206 -5.13 -9.54 7.53
C ALA A 206 -4.64 -10.45 6.41
N LEU A 207 -4.31 -11.71 6.74
CA LEU A 207 -3.92 -12.67 5.71
C LEU A 207 -5.14 -13.09 4.89
N SER A 208 -5.21 -12.58 3.66
CA SER A 208 -6.17 -13.03 2.66
C SER A 208 -5.60 -14.19 1.83
N VAL A 209 -6.40 -15.26 1.67
CA VAL A 209 -6.03 -16.41 0.81
C VAL A 209 -6.52 -16.15 -0.61
N GLU A 210 -5.66 -15.56 -1.43
CA GLU A 210 -5.97 -15.21 -2.82
C GLU A 210 -6.00 -16.42 -3.75
N LYS A 211 -6.85 -16.36 -4.77
CA LYS A 211 -6.97 -17.41 -5.80
C LYS A 211 -5.61 -17.71 -6.45
N ASP A 212 -5.42 -18.97 -6.84
CA ASP A 212 -4.23 -19.47 -7.55
C ASP A 212 -2.90 -19.42 -6.76
N THR A 213 -2.94 -18.99 -5.51
CA THR A 213 -1.80 -19.08 -4.58
C THR A 213 -1.57 -20.51 -4.07
N PRO A 214 -0.34 -20.86 -3.63
CA PRO A 214 -0.09 -22.10 -2.91
C PRO A 214 -1.00 -22.30 -1.68
N PHE A 215 -1.30 -21.24 -0.92
CA PHE A 215 -2.24 -21.31 0.21
C PHE A 215 -3.67 -21.64 -0.23
N HIS A 216 -4.16 -21.04 -1.31
CA HIS A 216 -5.46 -21.38 -1.87
C HIS A 216 -5.55 -22.85 -2.28
N ARG A 217 -4.51 -23.39 -2.92
CA ARG A 217 -4.45 -24.83 -3.25
C ARG A 217 -4.49 -25.73 -2.01
N ARG A 218 -3.72 -25.40 -0.96
CA ARG A 218 -3.74 -26.16 0.30
C ARG A 218 -5.09 -26.09 1.00
N ARG A 219 -5.75 -24.93 0.97
CA ARG A 219 -7.09 -24.75 1.54
C ARG A 219 -8.13 -25.61 0.81
N LEU A 220 -8.10 -25.65 -0.52
CA LEU A 220 -8.96 -26.56 -1.30
C LEU A 220 -8.70 -28.05 -1.02
N GLN A 221 -7.48 -28.40 -0.60
CA GLN A 221 -7.09 -29.77 -0.24
C GLN A 221 -7.42 -30.13 1.22
N GLY A 222 -7.80 -29.16 2.06
CA GLY A 222 -8.04 -29.35 3.49
C GLY A 222 -6.76 -29.30 4.36
N ASP A 223 -5.61 -28.98 3.76
CA ASP A 223 -4.28 -28.97 4.42
C ASP A 223 -3.93 -27.61 5.07
N LEU A 224 -4.80 -26.61 4.91
CA LEU A 224 -4.68 -25.30 5.54
C LEU A 224 -6.05 -24.92 6.10
N PRO A 225 -6.18 -24.70 7.43
CA PRO A 225 -7.46 -24.34 8.01
C PRO A 225 -7.91 -22.95 7.53
N GLU A 226 -9.21 -22.70 7.67
CA GLU A 226 -9.79 -21.38 7.48
C GLU A 226 -9.74 -20.61 8.81
N VAL A 227 -9.49 -19.32 8.73
CA VAL A 227 -9.74 -18.38 9.83
C VAL A 227 -11.12 -17.81 9.57
N ASP A 228 -12.03 -17.97 10.53
CA ASP A 228 -13.38 -17.42 10.38
C ASP A 228 -13.41 -15.90 10.62
N GLU A 229 -14.51 -15.26 10.22
CA GLU A 229 -14.64 -13.80 10.27
C GLU A 229 -14.64 -13.24 11.70
N ASP A 230 -15.10 -14.01 12.69
CA ASP A 230 -15.14 -13.56 14.09
C ASP A 230 -13.74 -13.58 14.71
N ASP A 231 -12.94 -14.61 14.38
CA ASP A 231 -11.53 -14.70 14.76
C ASP A 231 -10.69 -13.60 14.10
N ASP A 232 -10.90 -13.33 12.80
CA ASP A 232 -10.22 -12.23 12.08
C ASP A 232 -10.55 -10.87 12.70
N ALA A 233 -11.83 -10.60 12.96
CA ALA A 233 -12.28 -9.36 13.60
C ALA A 233 -11.70 -9.20 15.01
N THR A 234 -11.59 -10.30 15.76
CA THR A 234 -10.97 -10.32 17.10
C THR A 234 -9.48 -9.96 17.02
N GLN A 235 -8.74 -10.55 16.08
CA GLN A 235 -7.32 -10.24 15.87
C GLN A 235 -7.10 -8.81 15.39
N PHE A 236 -7.93 -8.31 14.47
CA PHE A 236 -7.87 -6.92 14.04
C PHE A 236 -8.11 -5.95 15.20
N ALA A 237 -9.12 -6.21 16.04
CA ALA A 237 -9.38 -5.42 17.24
C ALA A 237 -8.18 -5.45 18.21
N GLN A 238 -7.56 -6.63 18.38
CA GLN A 238 -6.36 -6.78 19.20
C GLN A 238 -5.19 -5.93 18.68
N VAL A 239 -4.86 -6.00 17.38
CA VAL A 239 -3.79 -5.20 16.75
C VAL A 239 -4.04 -3.71 17.03
N ARG A 240 -5.24 -3.24 16.69
CA ARG A 240 -5.62 -1.83 16.84
C ARG A 240 -5.52 -1.34 18.27
N GLN A 241 -6.04 -2.12 19.22
CA GLN A 241 -6.03 -1.76 20.62
C GLN A 241 -4.60 -1.57 21.14
N HIS A 242 -3.70 -2.49 20.81
CA HIS A 242 -2.30 -2.41 21.25
C HIS A 242 -1.57 -1.23 20.60
N LEU A 243 -1.69 -1.05 19.29
CA LEU A 243 -1.00 0.02 18.57
C LEU A 243 -1.53 1.41 18.97
N THR A 244 -2.85 1.56 19.12
CA THR A 244 -3.45 2.83 19.56
C THR A 244 -3.02 3.19 20.97
N ARG A 245 -2.98 2.23 21.91
CA ARG A 245 -2.46 2.43 23.27
C ARG A 245 -0.98 2.84 23.28
N ALA A 246 -0.20 2.36 22.32
CA ALA A 246 1.20 2.74 22.14
C ALA A 246 1.40 4.10 21.41
N GLY A 247 0.31 4.81 21.11
CA GLY A 247 0.34 6.14 20.51
C GLY A 247 0.45 6.17 18.99
N PHE A 248 0.14 5.06 18.31
CA PHE A 248 -0.01 5.06 16.86
C PHE A 248 -1.41 5.55 16.47
N GLU A 249 -1.45 6.38 15.43
CA GLU A 249 -2.68 6.72 14.72
C GLU A 249 -2.91 5.72 13.58
N GLN A 250 -4.06 5.06 13.57
CA GLN A 250 -4.53 4.34 12.40
C GLN A 250 -5.09 5.34 11.40
N TYR A 251 -4.28 5.70 10.40
CA TYR A 251 -4.68 6.73 9.44
C TYR A 251 -5.48 6.16 8.27
N GLU A 252 -5.36 4.85 8.01
CA GLU A 252 -6.23 4.09 7.11
C GLU A 252 -6.33 2.63 7.56
N ILE A 253 -7.19 1.84 6.90
CA ILE A 253 -7.58 0.48 7.30
C ILE A 253 -6.41 -0.42 7.71
N SER A 254 -5.27 -0.37 7.01
CA SER A 254 -4.12 -1.25 7.26
C SER A 254 -2.91 -0.56 7.89
N ASN A 255 -2.77 0.76 7.81
CA ASN A 255 -1.55 1.46 8.24
C ASN A 255 -1.74 2.30 9.50
N PHE A 256 -0.75 2.15 10.38
CA PHE A 256 -0.62 2.80 11.67
C PHE A 256 0.69 3.59 11.67
N SER A 257 0.68 4.81 12.18
CA SER A 257 1.91 5.61 12.26
C SER A 257 1.96 6.45 13.50
N ARG A 258 3.17 6.74 13.96
CA ARG A 258 3.39 7.86 14.88
C ARG A 258 3.13 9.18 14.14
N PRO A 259 2.73 10.25 14.85
CA PRO A 259 2.50 11.56 14.23
C PRO A 259 3.68 12.01 13.36
N GLY A 260 3.40 12.35 12.09
CA GLY A 260 4.42 12.78 11.12
C GLY A 260 5.07 11.65 10.31
N HIS A 261 4.71 10.39 10.53
CA HIS A 261 5.32 9.23 9.85
C HIS A 261 4.37 8.44 8.94
N ARG A 262 3.17 8.97 8.64
CA ARG A 262 2.29 8.40 7.61
C ARG A 262 3.08 8.25 6.29
N CYS A 263 2.90 7.13 5.60
CA CYS A 263 3.49 6.97 4.26
C CYS A 263 2.75 7.88 3.28
N ALA A 264 3.47 8.83 2.68
CA ALA A 264 2.87 9.77 1.75
C ALA A 264 2.34 9.07 0.50
N HIS A 265 3.11 8.14 -0.09
CA HIS A 265 2.66 7.45 -1.30
C HIS A 265 1.39 6.63 -1.06
N ASN A 266 1.33 5.87 0.03
CA ASN A 266 0.12 5.12 0.38
C ASN A 266 -1.07 6.05 0.62
N TRP A 267 -0.84 7.16 1.34
CA TRP A 267 -1.89 8.14 1.60
C TRP A 267 -2.45 8.72 0.31
N ASP A 268 -1.59 9.01 -0.67
CA ASP A 268 -1.98 9.49 -1.99
C ASP A 268 -2.90 8.46 -2.68
N CYS A 269 -2.57 7.17 -2.65
CA CYS A 269 -3.47 6.11 -3.19
C CYS A 269 -4.85 6.09 -2.53
N TRP A 270 -4.94 6.28 -1.20
CA TRP A 270 -6.21 6.29 -0.45
C TRP A 270 -7.03 7.57 -0.63
N THR A 271 -6.39 8.65 -1.07
CA THR A 271 -7.03 9.97 -1.18
C THR A 271 -7.23 10.43 -2.62
N GLY A 272 -6.89 9.58 -3.60
CA GLY A 272 -7.09 9.83 -5.02
C GLY A 272 -5.98 10.68 -5.66
N GLY A 273 -4.79 10.68 -5.07
CA GLY A 273 -3.60 11.29 -5.65
C GLY A 273 -3.17 10.59 -6.95
N GLU A 274 -2.56 11.35 -7.84
CA GLU A 274 -2.12 10.86 -9.14
C GLU A 274 -0.73 10.23 -9.05
N TYR A 275 -0.51 9.15 -9.79
CA TYR A 275 0.79 8.48 -9.80
C TYR A 275 1.09 7.81 -11.13
N LEU A 276 2.37 7.81 -11.48
CA LEU A 276 2.93 7.05 -12.59
C LEU A 276 3.51 5.74 -12.06
N GLY A 277 3.00 4.62 -12.57
CA GLY A 277 3.58 3.30 -12.33
C GLY A 277 4.46 2.87 -13.48
N ILE A 278 5.74 2.60 -13.18
CA ILE A 278 6.74 2.08 -14.10
C ILE A 278 7.12 0.66 -13.70
N GLY A 279 7.40 -0.19 -14.69
CA GLY A 279 7.79 -1.58 -14.47
C GLY A 279 6.70 -2.59 -14.81
N LEU A 280 7.10 -3.86 -14.77
CA LEU A 280 6.22 -5.03 -14.89
C LEU A 280 4.98 -4.90 -13.98
N SER A 281 3.79 -5.13 -14.52
CA SER A 281 2.51 -5.10 -13.79
C SER A 281 2.21 -3.81 -13.01
N SER A 282 2.98 -2.75 -13.20
CA SER A 282 2.71 -1.46 -12.57
C SER A 282 1.37 -0.91 -13.05
N HIS A 283 0.71 -0.18 -12.18
CA HIS A 283 -0.50 0.57 -12.52
C HIS A 283 -0.19 2.05 -12.40
N SER A 284 -0.85 2.86 -13.22
CA SER A 284 -0.81 4.32 -13.12
C SER A 284 -2.23 4.86 -13.04
N PHE A 285 -2.37 6.04 -12.44
CA PHE A 285 -3.64 6.74 -12.34
C PHE A 285 -3.43 8.24 -12.52
N VAL A 286 -4.10 8.83 -13.51
CA VAL A 286 -4.00 10.26 -13.83
C VAL A 286 -5.30 10.77 -14.43
N GLU A 287 -5.82 11.91 -13.97
CA GLU A 287 -7.03 12.58 -14.49
C GLU A 287 -8.30 11.70 -14.59
N GLY A 288 -8.34 10.55 -13.92
CA GLY A 288 -9.42 9.57 -14.07
C GLY A 288 -9.19 8.54 -15.16
N GLU A 289 -7.99 8.40 -15.71
CA GLU A 289 -7.56 7.25 -16.49
C GLU A 289 -6.68 6.36 -15.60
N ARG A 290 -6.97 5.06 -15.58
CA ARG A 290 -6.12 4.04 -14.96
C ARG A 290 -5.60 3.10 -16.04
N TRP A 291 -4.30 2.83 -16.07
CA TRP A 291 -3.72 1.85 -16.99
C TRP A 291 -2.71 0.97 -16.28
N TRP A 292 -2.40 -0.17 -16.90
CA TRP A 292 -1.47 -1.14 -16.34
C TRP A 292 -0.57 -1.75 -17.38
N ASN A 293 0.62 -2.11 -16.92
CA ASN A 293 1.66 -2.68 -17.75
C ASN A 293 1.52 -4.20 -17.94
N LEU A 294 2.21 -4.71 -18.95
CA LEU A 294 2.41 -6.15 -19.18
C LEU A 294 2.83 -6.85 -17.89
N SER A 295 2.35 -8.08 -17.70
CA SER A 295 2.62 -8.91 -16.53
C SER A 295 3.64 -10.02 -16.75
N ASP A 296 4.17 -10.14 -17.97
CA ASP A 296 5.22 -11.08 -18.33
C ASP A 296 6.58 -10.36 -18.48
N LEU A 297 7.60 -10.84 -17.78
CA LEU A 297 8.92 -10.19 -17.67
C LEU A 297 9.61 -10.05 -19.03
N ASP A 298 9.65 -11.14 -19.79
CA ASP A 298 10.36 -11.19 -21.06
C ASP A 298 9.65 -10.30 -22.09
N ARG A 299 8.31 -10.35 -22.15
CA ARG A 299 7.51 -9.45 -23.01
C ARG A 299 7.64 -7.98 -22.64
N TYR A 300 7.66 -7.66 -21.34
CA TYR A 300 7.86 -6.28 -20.87
C TYR A 300 9.22 -5.74 -21.30
N CYS A 301 10.30 -6.51 -21.10
CA CYS A 301 11.64 -6.09 -21.49
C CYS A 301 11.77 -5.96 -23.02
N GLN A 302 11.22 -6.91 -23.78
CA GLN A 302 11.25 -6.89 -25.25
C GLN A 302 10.49 -5.69 -25.81
N ALA A 303 9.32 -5.36 -25.24
CA ALA A 303 8.52 -4.21 -25.68
C ALA A 303 9.32 -2.90 -25.67
N LEU A 304 10.11 -2.67 -24.63
CA LEU A 304 10.92 -1.45 -24.54
C LEU A 304 12.15 -1.46 -25.43
N GLN A 305 12.75 -2.63 -25.67
CA GLN A 305 13.81 -2.78 -26.67
C GLN A 305 13.30 -2.47 -28.09
N ASP A 306 12.05 -2.85 -28.38
CA ASP A 306 11.41 -2.62 -29.67
C ASP A 306 10.79 -1.21 -29.81
N GLY A 307 10.79 -0.41 -28.74
CA GLY A 307 10.16 0.91 -28.71
C GLY A 307 8.63 0.88 -28.80
N VAL A 308 8.00 -0.20 -28.31
CA VAL A 308 6.54 -0.41 -28.30
C VAL A 308 5.97 -0.43 -26.88
N SER A 309 4.64 -0.24 -26.77
CA SER A 309 4.01 0.05 -25.48
C SER A 309 4.01 -1.13 -24.52
N THR A 310 4.43 -0.84 -23.29
CA THR A 310 4.29 -1.73 -22.13
C THR A 310 2.87 -1.75 -21.60
N ARG A 311 2.00 -0.82 -22.00
CA ARG A 311 0.60 -0.75 -21.58
C ARG A 311 -0.17 -1.96 -22.11
N SER A 312 -0.63 -2.81 -21.21
CA SER A 312 -1.42 -4.01 -21.54
C SER A 312 -2.93 -3.75 -21.52
N GLY A 313 -3.38 -2.69 -20.86
CA GLY A 313 -4.79 -2.34 -20.76
C GLY A 313 -5.01 -1.04 -20.00
N SER A 314 -6.27 -0.60 -19.98
CA SER A 314 -6.69 0.62 -19.29
C SER A 314 -8.19 0.69 -19.09
N GLU A 315 -8.60 1.56 -18.19
CA GLU A 315 -9.98 1.95 -17.97
C GLU A 315 -10.10 3.47 -17.74
N ALA A 316 -11.23 4.02 -18.15
CA ALA A 316 -11.64 5.37 -17.78
C ALA A 316 -12.52 5.29 -16.52
N ILE A 317 -12.11 6.01 -15.47
CA ILE A 317 -12.83 6.19 -14.22
C ILE A 317 -13.81 7.35 -14.42
N GLY A 318 -15.02 7.00 -14.90
CA GLY A 318 -16.10 7.95 -15.09
C GLY A 318 -16.61 8.58 -13.77
N PRO A 319 -17.49 9.59 -13.84
CA PRO A 319 -17.96 10.32 -12.65
C PRO A 319 -18.58 9.42 -11.56
N GLN A 320 -19.35 8.41 -11.96
CA GLN A 320 -19.94 7.45 -11.02
C GLN A 320 -18.86 6.66 -10.27
N LYS A 321 -17.90 6.05 -10.98
CA LYS A 321 -16.82 5.27 -10.37
C LYS A 321 -15.91 6.16 -9.51
N LYS A 322 -15.63 7.41 -9.94
CA LYS A 322 -14.89 8.39 -9.11
C LYS A 322 -15.60 8.66 -7.77
N ARG A 323 -16.92 8.81 -7.80
CA ARG A 323 -17.74 8.99 -6.58
C ARG A 323 -17.68 7.75 -5.68
N GLU A 324 -17.89 6.57 -6.25
CA GLU A 324 -17.83 5.30 -5.53
C GLU A 324 -16.46 5.08 -4.88
N GLU A 325 -15.37 5.25 -5.64
CA GLU A 325 -14.00 5.14 -5.12
C GLU A 325 -13.72 6.20 -4.03
N ARG A 326 -14.18 7.45 -4.18
CA ARG A 326 -14.05 8.50 -3.15
C ARG A 326 -14.68 8.09 -1.82
N ILE A 327 -15.88 7.48 -1.88
CA ILE A 327 -16.63 7.01 -0.71
C ILE A 327 -15.95 5.78 -0.11
N TRP A 328 -15.69 4.76 -0.93
CA TRP A 328 -15.07 3.50 -0.52
C TRP A 328 -13.72 3.69 0.14
N LEU A 329 -12.84 4.48 -0.48
CA LEU A 329 -11.51 4.74 0.05
C LEU A 329 -11.58 5.70 1.23
N GLY A 330 -12.39 6.75 1.16
CA GLY A 330 -12.50 7.75 2.22
C GLY A 330 -12.98 7.19 3.55
N LEU A 331 -14.02 6.34 3.54
CA LEU A 331 -14.52 5.70 4.76
C LEU A 331 -13.49 4.75 5.40
N ARG A 332 -12.53 4.24 4.63
CA ARG A 332 -11.41 3.44 5.13
C ARG A 332 -10.22 4.27 5.63
N THR A 333 -10.37 5.60 5.74
CA THR A 333 -9.37 6.50 6.33
C THR A 333 -9.87 7.15 7.60
N CYS A 334 -8.94 7.64 8.45
CA CYS A 334 -9.29 8.43 9.64
C CYS A 334 -9.94 9.78 9.30
N GLU A 335 -9.78 10.28 8.06
CA GLU A 335 -10.41 11.52 7.60
C GLU A 335 -11.86 11.33 7.17
N GLY A 336 -12.29 10.09 6.92
CA GLY A 336 -13.57 9.76 6.34
C GLY A 336 -13.76 10.31 4.93
N VAL A 337 -15.02 10.50 4.54
CA VAL A 337 -15.39 11.05 3.24
C VAL A 337 -16.15 12.35 3.41
N GLU A 338 -15.80 13.34 2.59
CA GLU A 338 -16.59 14.55 2.41
C GLU A 338 -17.66 14.29 1.35
N LEU A 339 -18.92 14.49 1.74
CA LEU A 339 -20.10 14.30 0.92
C LEU A 339 -20.43 15.59 0.18
N GLU A 340 -20.77 15.48 -1.09
CA GLU A 340 -21.31 16.59 -1.87
C GLU A 340 -22.76 16.89 -1.44
N ALA A 341 -23.28 18.08 -1.76
CA ALA A 341 -24.57 18.54 -1.26
C ALA A 341 -25.73 17.57 -1.58
N GLY A 342 -25.75 16.99 -2.79
CA GLY A 342 -26.74 15.99 -3.17
C GLY A 342 -26.58 14.66 -2.42
N GLU A 343 -25.34 14.25 -2.16
CA GLU A 343 -25.04 13.02 -1.42
C GLU A 343 -25.41 13.14 0.04
N LEU A 344 -25.18 14.31 0.63
CA LEU A 344 -25.58 14.62 1.98
C LEU A 344 -27.10 14.56 2.13
N ALA A 345 -27.84 15.15 1.19
CA ALA A 345 -29.30 15.13 1.20
C ALA A 345 -29.86 13.70 1.11
N ALA A 346 -29.34 12.90 0.17
CA ALA A 346 -29.72 11.49 -0.01
C ALA A 346 -29.38 10.63 1.22
N MET A 347 -28.22 10.87 1.83
CA MET A 347 -27.80 10.18 3.05
C MET A 347 -28.70 10.54 4.24
N GLN A 348 -29.06 11.82 4.39
CA GLN A 348 -29.92 12.29 5.48
C GLN A 348 -31.38 11.82 5.35
N SER A 349 -31.87 11.59 4.14
CA SER A 349 -33.21 11.04 3.90
C SER A 349 -33.29 9.51 4.08
N SER A 350 -32.14 8.83 4.16
CA SER A 350 -32.07 7.37 4.30
C SER A 350 -32.27 6.90 5.74
N THR A 351 -33.33 6.13 5.97
CA THR A 351 -33.61 5.47 7.26
C THR A 351 -32.44 4.59 7.71
N GLN A 352 -31.81 3.85 6.79
CA GLN A 352 -30.71 2.93 7.11
C GLN A 352 -29.47 3.70 7.57
N MET A 353 -29.12 4.80 6.88
CA MET A 353 -28.02 5.67 7.31
C MET A 353 -28.33 6.37 8.63
N GLY A 354 -29.58 6.78 8.86
CA GLY A 354 -30.05 7.30 10.14
C GLY A 354 -29.86 6.31 11.30
N ILE A 355 -30.16 5.03 11.09
CA ILE A 355 -29.90 3.97 12.08
C ILE A 355 -28.40 3.86 12.38
N LEU A 356 -27.54 3.86 11.36
CA LEU A 356 -26.09 3.78 11.53
C LEU A 356 -25.51 4.98 12.28
N LEU A 357 -26.00 6.20 11.99
CA LEU A 357 -25.61 7.41 12.75
C LEU A 357 -26.05 7.32 14.21
N ASN A 358 -27.30 6.92 14.47
CA ASN A 358 -27.84 6.80 15.82
C ASN A 358 -27.16 5.69 16.65
N SER A 359 -26.57 4.69 15.99
CA SER A 359 -25.79 3.65 16.66
C SER A 359 -24.45 4.15 17.24
N GLY A 360 -24.04 5.39 16.90
CA GLY A 360 -22.75 5.96 17.32
C GLY A 360 -21.54 5.41 16.56
N ARG A 361 -21.77 4.57 15.54
CA ARG A 361 -20.70 3.99 14.71
C ARG A 361 -20.16 4.96 13.65
N LEU A 362 -20.99 5.94 13.28
CA LEU A 362 -20.67 6.98 12.32
C LEU A 362 -20.89 8.36 12.94
N THR A 363 -20.05 9.32 12.57
CA THR A 363 -20.27 10.75 12.83
C THR A 363 -20.38 11.50 11.52
N LEU A 364 -21.36 12.38 11.44
CA LEU A 364 -21.49 13.37 10.38
C LEU A 364 -21.25 14.76 10.96
N GLU A 365 -20.11 15.35 10.64
CA GLU A 365 -19.76 16.72 11.03
C GLU A 365 -19.77 17.61 9.80
N ARG A 366 -20.72 18.55 9.72
CA ARG A 366 -20.99 19.36 8.52
C ARG A 366 -21.30 18.46 7.31
N GLN A 367 -20.33 18.24 6.43
CA GLN A 367 -20.43 17.41 5.23
C GLN A 367 -19.52 16.17 5.30
N ARG A 368 -18.83 15.95 6.42
CA ARG A 368 -17.83 14.90 6.53
C ARG A 368 -18.36 13.73 7.35
N LEU A 369 -18.50 12.59 6.68
CA LEU A 369 -18.90 11.32 7.28
C LEU A 369 -17.65 10.53 7.65
N ARG A 370 -17.55 10.11 8.92
CA ARG A 370 -16.41 9.31 9.42
C ARG A 370 -16.90 8.15 10.27
N LEU A 371 -16.12 7.08 10.29
CA LEU A 371 -16.27 6.01 11.27
C LEU A 371 -15.73 6.48 12.62
N VAL A 372 -16.43 6.13 13.69
CA VAL A 372 -16.03 6.48 15.06
C VAL A 372 -15.16 5.36 15.63
N GLY A 373 -14.04 5.69 16.25
CA GLY A 373 -13.26 4.76 17.07
C GLY A 373 -12.95 3.43 16.36
N GLU A 374 -13.48 2.33 16.90
CA GLU A 374 -13.17 0.96 16.47
C GLU A 374 -13.93 0.49 15.21
N ASN A 375 -14.68 1.35 14.52
CA ASN A 375 -15.61 0.90 13.48
C ASN A 375 -15.01 0.66 12.08
N PHE A 376 -13.68 0.65 11.89
CA PHE A 376 -13.09 0.30 10.59
C PHE A 376 -13.45 -1.10 10.09
N ALA A 377 -13.74 -2.05 10.97
CA ALA A 377 -14.19 -3.40 10.58
C ALA A 377 -15.50 -3.41 9.79
N ILE A 378 -16.32 -2.35 9.91
CA ILE A 378 -17.58 -2.22 9.17
C ILE A 378 -17.51 -1.18 8.05
N ALA A 379 -16.31 -0.66 7.72
CA ALA A 379 -16.14 0.36 6.70
C ALA A 379 -16.78 -0.06 5.37
N ASP A 380 -16.61 -1.33 5.02
CA ASP A 380 -17.07 -1.90 3.76
C ASP A 380 -18.59 -1.97 3.67
N ALA A 381 -19.23 -2.46 4.72
CA ALA A 381 -20.69 -2.53 4.81
C ALA A 381 -21.32 -1.13 4.80
N VAL A 382 -20.69 -0.14 5.45
CA VAL A 382 -21.16 1.24 5.44
C VAL A 382 -21.00 1.87 4.04
N ALA A 383 -19.86 1.67 3.39
CA ALA A 383 -19.62 2.19 2.05
C ALA A 383 -20.62 1.63 1.04
N ALA A 384 -20.85 0.30 1.06
CA ALA A 384 -21.85 -0.36 0.23
C ALA A 384 -23.25 0.22 0.47
N THR A 385 -23.67 0.33 1.74
CA THR A 385 -24.98 0.90 2.12
C THR A 385 -25.15 2.33 1.61
N LEU A 386 -24.12 3.16 1.76
CA LEU A 386 -24.17 4.55 1.31
C LEU A 386 -24.26 4.62 -0.22
N ILE A 387 -23.45 3.84 -0.94
CA ILE A 387 -23.48 3.80 -2.41
C ILE A 387 -24.86 3.36 -2.93
N GLU A 388 -25.42 2.28 -2.38
CA GLU A 388 -26.77 1.83 -2.72
C GLU A 388 -27.84 2.91 -2.46
N THR A 389 -27.69 3.66 -1.36
CA THR A 389 -28.59 4.79 -1.04
C THR A 389 -28.51 5.87 -2.13
N LEU A 390 -27.30 6.22 -2.57
CA LEU A 390 -27.08 7.25 -3.58
C LEU A 390 -27.60 6.82 -4.96
N GLU A 391 -27.50 5.54 -5.31
CA GLU A 391 -28.02 5.01 -6.58
C GLU A 391 -29.55 5.04 -6.65
N ARG A 392 -30.22 4.73 -5.53
CA ARG A 392 -31.69 4.77 -5.45
C ARG A 392 -32.24 6.19 -5.59
N ASP A 393 -31.58 7.18 -5.00
CA ASP A 393 -32.02 8.58 -5.08
C ASP A 393 -31.89 9.13 -6.52
N VAL A 394 -30.83 8.75 -7.24
CA VAL A 394 -30.66 9.08 -8.66
C VAL A 394 -31.76 8.42 -9.52
N ALA A 395 -32.15 7.18 -9.22
CA ALA A 395 -33.23 6.50 -9.94
C ALA A 395 -34.60 7.16 -9.71
N VAL A 396 -34.85 7.69 -8.52
CA VAL A 396 -36.10 8.41 -8.18
C VAL A 396 -36.12 9.81 -8.80
N ALA A 397 -34.99 10.52 -8.84
CA ALA A 397 -34.87 11.85 -9.46
C ALA A 397 -34.86 11.81 -11.00
N GLY A 398 -34.55 10.67 -11.60
CA GLY A 398 -34.50 10.46 -13.06
C GLY A 398 -35.80 9.92 -13.68
N CYS A 399 -36.87 9.75 -12.91
CA CYS A 399 -38.16 9.31 -13.42
C CYS A 399 -39.01 10.56 -13.77
N PRO A 400 -39.33 10.80 -15.06
CA PRO A 400 -40.09 11.99 -15.51
C PRO A 400 -41.53 12.01 -15.00
#